data_AF-A0A2U3QK97-F1
#
_entry.id   AF-A0A2U3QK97-F1
#
_cell.length_a   1.000
_cell.length_b   1.000
_cell.length_c   1.000
_cell.angle_alpha   90.00
_cell.angle_beta   90.00
_cell.angle_gamma   90.00
#
_symmetry.space_group_name_H-M   'P 1'
#
loop_
_entity.id
_entity.type
_entity.pdbx_description
1 polymer ?
#
loop_
_entity_poly.entity_id
_entity_poly.type
_entity_poly.pdbx_seq_one_letter_code
_entity_poly.pdbx_strand_id
1 'polypeptide(L)'
;MSAHNLLRKQVVSEVRKRRLIFCTFVVLSFVYLSISLLFGDAGLLRYIELNKTKKGLEKQLVEINRQNEQIRTQIKLLKEDPFYKEKLAREEFGLAKPDEYIFKYER
;
A
#
# COMPACT_ATOMS: atom_id res chain seq x y z
N MET A 1 -6.82 69.36 26.97
CA MET A 1 -6.89 67.88 26.98
C MET A 1 -5.49 67.33 27.24
N SER A 2 -5.30 66.64 28.38
CA SER A 2 -3.98 66.37 28.98
C SER A 2 -3.16 65.31 28.22
N ALA A 3 -1.87 65.61 28.00
CA ALA A 3 -0.85 64.75 27.38
C ALA A 3 -0.72 63.35 28.01
N HIS A 4 -1.16 63.19 29.26
CA HIS A 4 -1.19 61.92 29.98
C HIS A 4 -2.02 60.83 29.27
N ASN A 5 -3.05 61.21 28.51
CA ASN A 5 -3.90 60.26 27.76
C ASN A 5 -3.22 59.70 26.50
N LEU A 6 -2.26 60.43 25.91
CA LEU A 6 -1.57 60.02 24.69
C LEU A 6 -0.50 58.95 24.99
N LEU A 7 0.26 59.14 26.07
CA LEU A 7 1.27 58.17 26.53
C LEU A 7 0.65 56.82 26.89
N ARG A 8 -0.52 56.83 27.57
CA ARG A 8 -1.23 55.61 27.94
C ARG A 8 -1.75 54.86 26.70
N LYS A 9 -2.24 55.57 25.68
CA LYS A 9 -2.65 54.97 24.41
C LYS A 9 -1.45 54.38 23.63
N GLN A 10 -0.31 55.06 23.66
CA GLN A 10 0.92 54.61 23.00
C GLN A 10 1.46 53.31 23.61
N VAL A 11 1.56 53.24 24.94
CA VAL A 11 2.01 52.02 25.65
C VAL A 11 1.09 50.82 25.35
N VAL A 12 -0.23 51.02 25.35
CA VAL A 12 -1.19 49.95 25.01
C VAL A 12 -1.03 49.47 23.56
N SER A 13 -0.77 50.38 22.61
CA SER A 13 -0.54 50.01 21.21
C SER A 13 0.76 49.22 21.00
N GLU A 14 1.84 49.58 21.68
CA GLU A 14 3.13 48.89 21.56
C GLU A 14 3.10 47.50 22.21
N VAL A 15 2.43 47.35 23.35
CA VAL A 15 2.20 46.04 23.97
C VAL A 15 1.34 45.14 23.07
N ARG A 16 0.33 45.71 22.39
CA ARG A 16 -0.52 44.96 21.45
C ARG A 16 0.27 44.51 20.21
N LYS A 17 1.10 45.37 19.63
CA LYS A 17 1.98 45.02 18.50
C LYS A 17 2.96 43.91 18.88
N ARG A 18 3.62 44.01 20.04
CA ARG A 18 4.55 42.98 20.52
C ARG A 18 3.86 41.64 20.75
N ARG A 19 2.63 41.66 21.29
CA ARG A 19 1.81 40.45 21.45
C ARG A 19 1.42 39.84 20.11
N LEU A 20 1.02 40.65 19.13
CA LEU A 20 0.70 40.17 17.78
C LEU A 20 1.91 39.53 17.11
N ILE A 21 3.08 40.18 17.16
CA ILE A 21 4.33 39.64 16.62
C ILE A 21 4.66 38.28 17.27
N PHE A 22 4.56 38.20 18.60
CA PHE A 22 4.79 36.94 19.31
C PHE A 22 3.79 35.85 18.88
N CYS A 23 2.50 36.16 18.81
CA CYS A 23 1.48 35.22 18.33
C CYS A 23 1.77 34.77 16.89
N THR A 24 2.17 35.68 15.99
CA THR A 24 2.51 35.31 14.61
C THR A 24 3.71 34.37 14.56
N PHE A 25 4.75 34.59 15.38
CA PHE A 25 5.90 33.69 15.45
C PHE A 25 5.53 32.31 16.00
N VAL A 26 4.69 32.26 17.03
CA VAL A 26 4.20 30.99 17.59
C VAL A 26 3.40 30.21 16.57
N VAL A 27 2.47 30.86 15.85
CA VAL A 27 1.68 30.22 14.80
C VAL A 27 2.58 29.73 13.68
N LEU A 28 3.54 30.54 13.21
CA LEU A 28 4.46 30.16 12.15
C LEU A 28 5.32 28.95 12.54
N SER A 29 5.82 28.93 13.78
CA SER A 29 6.59 27.80 14.32
C SER A 29 5.74 26.54 14.43
N PHE A 30 4.50 26.65 14.89
CA PHE A 30 3.57 25.52 14.97
C PHE A 30 3.23 24.95 13.60
N VAL A 31 3.00 25.80 12.60
CA VAL A 31 2.78 25.39 11.20
C VAL A 31 4.02 24.68 10.65
N TYR A 32 5.21 25.24 10.85
CA TYR A 32 6.46 24.63 10.41
C TYR A 32 6.67 23.23 11.03
N LEU A 33 6.48 23.10 12.35
CA LEU A 33 6.57 21.81 13.03
C LEU A 33 5.51 20.82 12.53
N SER A 34 4.28 21.28 12.31
CA SER A 34 3.21 20.41 11.80
C SER A 34 3.52 19.89 10.39
N ILE A 35 4.03 20.74 9.50
CA ILE A 35 4.45 20.35 8.16
C ILE A 35 5.63 19.37 8.25
N SER A 36 6.64 19.68 9.06
CA SER A 36 7.80 18.79 9.24
C SER A 36 7.42 17.43 9.84
N LEU A 37 6.42 17.38 10.72
CA LEU A 37 5.93 16.13 11.30
C LEU A 37 5.10 15.31 10.30
N LEU A 38 4.34 15.98 9.43
CA LEU A 38 3.51 15.32 8.41
C LEU A 38 4.32 14.87 7.19
N PHE A 39 5.31 15.67 6.77
CA PHE A 39 6.13 15.48 5.56
C PHE A 39 7.57 15.05 5.83
N GLY A 40 8.00 14.93 7.09
CA GLY A 40 9.33 14.41 7.44
C GLY A 40 9.47 12.92 7.12
N ASP A 41 10.70 12.40 7.19
CA ASP A 41 11.05 11.02 6.80
C ASP A 41 10.22 9.93 7.53
N ALA A 42 9.74 10.23 8.73
CA ALA A 42 8.85 9.36 9.53
C ALA A 42 7.38 9.82 9.55
N GLY A 43 6.99 10.67 8.60
CA GLY A 43 5.68 11.30 8.57
C GLY A 43 4.52 10.33 8.36
N LEU A 44 3.32 10.78 8.75
CA LEU A 44 2.09 10.00 8.70
C LEU A 44 1.76 9.48 7.30
N LEU A 45 2.07 10.28 6.27
CA LEU A 45 1.89 9.92 4.86
C LEU A 45 2.71 8.68 4.47
N ARG A 46 3.98 8.66 4.87
CA ARG A 46 4.89 7.54 4.59
C ARG A 46 4.44 6.26 5.29
N TYR A 47 3.95 6.39 6.52
CA TYR A 47 3.37 5.27 7.25
C TYR A 47 2.14 4.67 6.54
N ILE A 48 1.23 5.52 6.04
CA ILE A 48 0.05 5.06 5.30
C ILE A 48 0.44 4.34 4.02
N GLU A 49 1.38 4.90 3.25
CA GLU A 49 1.90 4.27 2.04
C GLU A 49 2.54 2.91 2.35
N LEU A 50 3.42 2.86 3.34
CA LEU A 50 4.09 1.64 3.76
C LEU A 50 3.09 0.56 4.21
N ASN A 51 2.05 0.95 4.96
CA ASN A 51 1.00 0.04 5.39
C ASN A 51 0.16 -0.48 4.21
N LYS A 52 -0.11 0.36 3.20
CA LYS A 52 -0.76 -0.08 1.95
C LYS A 52 0.11 -1.09 1.20
N THR A 53 1.40 -0.79 1.04
CA THR A 53 2.36 -1.68 0.38
C THR A 53 2.47 -3.01 1.13
N LYS A 54 2.60 -2.98 2.46
CA LYS A 54 2.62 -4.18 3.30
C LYS A 54 1.38 -5.06 3.08
N LYS A 55 0.18 -4.46 3.14
CA LYS A 55 -1.07 -5.19 2.86
C LYS A 55 -1.14 -5.75 1.43
N GLY A 56 -0.59 -5.03 0.46
CA GLY A 56 -0.48 -5.50 -0.93
C GLY A 56 0.41 -6.74 -1.04
N LEU A 57 1.59 -6.70 -0.42
CA LEU A 57 2.53 -7.81 -0.38
C LEU A 57 1.93 -9.03 0.34
N GLU A 58 1.27 -8.83 1.48
CA GLU A 58 0.60 -9.92 2.21
C GLU A 58 -0.46 -10.62 1.34
N LYS A 59 -1.26 -9.87 0.59
CA LYS A 59 -2.22 -10.46 -0.35
C LYS A 59 -1.55 -11.26 -1.47
N GLN A 60 -0.47 -10.73 -2.05
CA GLN A 60 0.29 -11.44 -3.08
C GLN A 60 0.89 -12.73 -2.52
N LEU A 61 1.39 -12.70 -1.29
CA LEU A 61 1.98 -13.86 -0.61
C LEU A 61 0.93 -14.96 -0.40
N VAL A 62 -0.28 -14.59 0.04
CA VAL A 62 -1.40 -15.54 0.16
C VAL A 62 -1.77 -16.16 -1.19
N GLU A 63 -1.88 -15.35 -2.25
CA GLU A 63 -2.25 -15.84 -3.57
C GLU A 63 -1.18 -16.77 -4.16
N ILE A 64 0.11 -16.40 -4.05
CA ILE A 64 1.23 -17.23 -4.49
C ILE A 64 1.27 -18.54 -3.71
N ASN A 65 1.05 -18.52 -2.40
CA ASN A 65 0.99 -19.75 -1.61
C ASN A 65 -0.17 -20.65 -2.04
N ARG A 66 -1.34 -20.07 -2.30
CA ARG A 66 -2.50 -20.82 -2.83
C ARG A 66 -2.17 -21.48 -4.16
N GLN A 67 -1.55 -20.75 -5.08
CA GLN A 67 -1.12 -21.28 -6.38
C GLN A 67 -0.07 -22.39 -6.21
N ASN A 68 0.90 -22.21 -5.32
CA ASN A 68 1.90 -23.23 -5.01
C ASN A 68 1.26 -24.51 -4.47
N GLU A 69 0.31 -24.42 -3.54
CA GLU A 69 -0.42 -25.58 -3.02
C GLU A 69 -1.23 -26.30 -4.11
N GLN A 70 -1.88 -25.55 -4.99
CA GLN A 70 -2.60 -26.13 -6.13
C GLN A 70 -1.67 -26.87 -7.09
N ILE A 71 -0.54 -26.27 -7.45
CA ILE A 71 0.47 -26.88 -8.34
C ILE A 71 1.08 -28.11 -7.68
N ARG A 72 1.42 -28.05 -6.38
CA ARG A 72 1.92 -29.21 -5.63
C ARG A 72 0.93 -30.36 -5.64
N THR A 73 -0.35 -30.06 -5.44
CA THR A 73 -1.43 -31.06 -5.51
C THR A 73 -1.52 -31.69 -6.90
N GLN A 74 -1.47 -30.88 -7.97
CA GLN A 74 -1.47 -31.39 -9.34
C GLN A 74 -0.25 -32.27 -9.64
N ILE A 75 0.94 -31.87 -9.19
CA ILE A 75 2.17 -32.68 -9.34
C ILE A 75 2.02 -34.01 -8.60
N LYS A 76 1.43 -33.99 -7.40
CA LYS A 76 1.18 -35.21 -6.62
C LYS A 76 0.23 -36.15 -7.36
N LEU A 77 -0.90 -35.64 -7.85
CA LEU A 77 -1.84 -36.40 -8.67
C LEU A 77 -1.18 -36.97 -9.92
N LEU A 78 -0.37 -36.18 -10.64
CA LEU A 78 0.34 -36.64 -11.83
C LEU A 78 1.37 -37.75 -11.54
N LYS A 79 1.99 -37.74 -10.35
CA LYS A 79 2.97 -38.76 -9.95
C LYS A 79 2.31 -40.02 -9.43
N GLU A 80 1.31 -39.89 -8.57
CA GLU A 80 0.73 -40.99 -7.80
C GLU A 80 -0.45 -41.65 -8.52
N ASP A 81 -1.18 -40.94 -9.39
CA ASP A 81 -2.35 -41.46 -10.10
C ASP A 81 -2.02 -41.74 -11.59
N PRO A 82 -1.89 -43.02 -11.98
CA PRO A 82 -1.68 -43.41 -13.37
C PRO A 82 -2.84 -43.01 -14.28
N PHE A 83 -4.08 -43.03 -13.79
CA PHE A 83 -5.27 -42.67 -14.56
C PHE A 83 -5.27 -41.17 -14.87
N TYR A 84 -4.95 -40.33 -13.88
CA TYR A 84 -4.83 -38.88 -14.10
C TYR A 84 -3.76 -38.54 -15.15
N LYS A 85 -2.62 -39.23 -15.11
CA LYS A 85 -1.53 -39.08 -16.10
C LYS A 85 -1.97 -39.49 -17.50
N GLU A 86 -2.64 -40.63 -17.64
CA GLU A 86 -3.11 -41.15 -18.92
C GLU A 86 -4.22 -40.25 -19.50
N LYS A 87 -5.14 -39.77 -18.66
CA LYS A 87 -6.17 -38.80 -19.03
C LYS A 87 -5.56 -37.50 -19.56
N LEU A 88 -4.59 -36.93 -18.84
CA LEU A 88 -3.90 -35.71 -19.27
C LEU A 88 -3.16 -35.91 -20.60
N ALA A 89 -2.49 -37.05 -20.77
CA ALA A 89 -1.81 -37.40 -22.03
C ALA A 89 -2.79 -37.48 -23.21
N ARG A 90 -3.99 -38.04 -23.01
CA ARG A 90 -5.03 -38.13 -24.04
C ARG A 90 -5.69 -36.78 -24.34
N GLU A 91 -6.07 -36.02 -23.33
CA GLU A 91 -6.84 -34.78 -23.49
C GLU A 91 -5.99 -33.59 -23.93
N GLU A 92 -4.85 -33.34 -23.27
CA GLU A 92 -4.03 -32.15 -23.53
C GLU A 92 -3.01 -32.37 -24.66
N PHE A 93 -2.47 -33.59 -24.76
CA PHE A 93 -1.41 -33.90 -25.73
C PHE A 93 -1.90 -34.74 -26.90
N GLY A 94 -3.14 -35.23 -26.88
CA GLY A 94 -3.67 -36.08 -27.94
C GLY A 94 -2.83 -37.33 -28.17
N LEU A 95 -2.26 -37.89 -27.09
CA LEU A 95 -1.48 -39.13 -27.16
C LEU A 95 -2.40 -40.33 -26.99
N ALA A 96 -2.13 -41.40 -27.71
CA ALA A 96 -2.83 -42.67 -27.60
C ALA A 96 -1.80 -43.80 -27.45
N LYS A 97 -2.21 -44.95 -26.93
CA LYS A 97 -1.31 -46.12 -26.90
C LYS A 97 -1.00 -46.60 -28.32
N PRO A 98 0.08 -47.38 -28.52
CA PRO A 98 0.46 -47.88 -29.85
C PRO A 98 -0.64 -48.70 -30.55
N ASP A 99 -1.60 -49.24 -29.81
CA ASP A 99 -2.74 -50.04 -30.24
C ASP A 99 -4.07 -49.24 -30.36
N GLU A 100 -4.06 -47.92 -30.13
CA GLU A 100 -5.23 -47.04 -30.15
C GLU A 100 -5.21 -46.08 -31.37
N TYR A 101 -6.38 -45.83 -31.98
CA TYR A 101 -6.53 -44.88 -33.09
C TYR A 101 -7.16 -43.56 -32.63
N ILE A 102 -6.63 -42.42 -33.10
CA ILE A 102 -7.15 -41.09 -32.80
C ILE A 102 -8.00 -40.60 -33.97
N PHE A 103 -9.30 -40.41 -33.74
CA PHE A 103 -10.22 -39.83 -34.72
C PHE A 103 -10.31 -38.31 -34.51
N LYS A 104 -9.78 -37.53 -35.46
CA LYS A 104 -9.99 -36.08 -35.53
C LYS A 104 -11.01 -35.79 -36.62
N TYR A 105 -12.13 -35.18 -36.24
CA TYR A 105 -13.13 -34.70 -37.20
C TYR A 105 -12.71 -33.31 -37.66
N GLU A 106 -12.52 -33.11 -38.97
CA GLU A 106 -12.48 -31.76 -39.54
C GLU A 106 -13.86 -31.12 -39.35
N ARG A 107 -13.86 -29.87 -38.91
CA ARG A 107 -15.08 -29.10 -38.67
C ARG A 107 -15.45 -28.30 -39.90
#